data_AF-A0A7S1D9G6-F1
#
_entry.id   AF-A0A7S1D9G6-F1
#
_cell.length_a   1.000
_cell.length_b   1.000
_cell.length_c   1.000
_cell.angle_alpha   90.00
_cell.angle_beta   90.00
_cell.angle_gamma   90.00
#
_symmetry.space_group_name_H-M   'P 1'
#
loop_
_entity.id
_entity.type
_entity.pdbx_description
1 polymer ?
#
loop_
_entity_poly.entity_id
_entity_poly.type
_entity_poly.pdbx_seq_one_letter_code
_entity_poly.pdbx_strand_id
1 'polypeptide(L)'
;RFDFYEIDSWDGSHRDYACVVVDGKRIDLGRFDLNVNEDGRTGAAHGMTFRIDSKTAPRHIGFNDRWRDQIHCITVTIPPSYYADGRVKIMFQVRVNEHDIDNESGGFDNIKITAEFDCRRLLNAPGEAEVVELTDGEDMEETEKVVPVRRMLRG
;
A
#
# COMPACT_ATOMS: atom_id res chain seq x y z
N ARG A 1 -1.75 2.98 -3.09
CA ARG A 1 -2.03 2.25 -4.34
C ARG A 1 -0.78 1.45 -4.70
N PHE A 2 -0.92 0.26 -5.25
CA PHE A 2 0.18 -0.59 -5.73
C PHE A 2 -0.35 -1.52 -6.82
N ASP A 3 0.55 -2.19 -7.53
CA ASP A 3 0.20 -3.29 -8.43
C ASP A 3 0.54 -4.62 -7.74
N PHE A 4 -0.34 -5.60 -7.92
CA PHE A 4 -0.13 -6.98 -7.54
C PHE A 4 -0.04 -7.83 -8.81
N TYR A 5 1.01 -8.65 -8.88
CA TYR A 5 1.28 -9.57 -9.97
C TYR A 5 0.84 -10.96 -9.52
N GLU A 6 -0.16 -11.49 -10.20
CA GLU A 6 -0.58 -12.87 -10.15
C GLU A 6 0.21 -13.62 -11.23
N ILE A 7 1.16 -14.45 -10.80
CA ILE A 7 2.15 -15.07 -11.67
C ILE A 7 1.95 -16.58 -11.64
N ASP A 8 1.86 -17.17 -12.82
CA ASP A 8 1.72 -18.60 -13.06
C ASP A 8 0.38 -19.23 -12.60
N SER A 9 0.41 -20.35 -11.89
CA SER A 9 -0.75 -21.25 -11.76
C SER A 9 -1.63 -21.01 -10.54
N TRP A 10 -2.02 -19.74 -10.27
CA TRP A 10 -2.95 -19.40 -9.19
C TRP A 10 -4.31 -20.08 -9.39
N ASP A 11 -4.66 -21.04 -8.55
CA ASP A 11 -5.83 -21.90 -8.77
C ASP A 11 -7.14 -21.38 -8.12
N GLY A 12 -7.05 -20.24 -7.44
CA GLY A 12 -8.14 -19.63 -6.69
C GLY A 12 -8.63 -20.48 -5.51
N SER A 13 -7.87 -21.46 -5.07
CA SER A 13 -8.12 -22.10 -3.80
C SER A 13 -7.86 -21.10 -2.67
N HIS A 14 -8.57 -21.27 -1.57
CA HIS A 14 -8.31 -20.59 -0.29
C HIS A 14 -6.88 -20.77 0.28
N ARG A 15 -6.01 -21.53 -0.39
CA ARG A 15 -4.62 -21.74 0.03
C ARG A 15 -3.69 -20.69 -0.57
N ASP A 16 -4.09 -20.08 -1.68
CA ASP A 16 -3.38 -19.01 -2.37
C ASP A 16 -4.06 -17.70 -2.03
N TYR A 17 -3.27 -16.76 -1.52
CA TYR A 17 -3.81 -15.46 -1.15
C TYR A 17 -2.75 -14.37 -1.21
N ALA A 18 -3.20 -13.18 -1.60
CA ALA A 18 -2.50 -11.94 -1.35
C ALA A 18 -3.26 -11.14 -0.29
N CYS A 19 -2.53 -10.53 0.64
CA CYS A 19 -3.12 -9.68 1.67
C CYS A 19 -2.23 -8.51 2.03
N VAL A 20 -2.87 -7.45 2.53
CA VAL A 20 -2.21 -6.29 3.13
C VAL A 20 -2.47 -6.34 4.63
N VAL A 21 -1.43 -6.18 5.43
CA VAL A 21 -1.53 -6.14 6.89
C VAL A 21 -1.20 -4.72 7.36
N VAL A 22 -2.17 -4.08 8.02
CA VAL A 22 -2.04 -2.72 8.58
C VAL A 22 -2.09 -2.81 10.09
N ASP A 23 -1.00 -2.49 10.78
CA ASP A 23 -0.84 -2.64 12.24
C ASP A 23 -1.32 -3.99 12.79
N GLY A 24 -0.97 -5.07 12.08
CA GLY A 24 -1.34 -6.43 12.43
C GLY A 24 -2.77 -6.83 12.05
N LYS A 25 -3.57 -5.93 11.45
CA LYS A 25 -4.89 -6.23 10.90
C LYS A 25 -4.79 -6.64 9.44
N ARG A 26 -5.12 -7.89 9.16
CA ARG A 26 -5.08 -8.46 7.81
C ARG A 26 -6.31 -8.01 7.01
N ILE A 27 -6.06 -7.47 5.84
CA ILE A 27 -7.03 -7.23 4.78
C ILE A 27 -6.80 -8.30 3.71
N ASP A 28 -7.69 -9.27 3.63
CA ASP A 28 -7.68 -10.25 2.56
C ASP A 28 -8.13 -9.59 1.25
N LEU A 29 -7.31 -9.67 0.21
CA LEU A 29 -7.63 -9.06 -1.09
C LEU A 29 -8.62 -9.93 -1.88
N GLY A 30 -8.89 -11.15 -1.40
CA GLY A 30 -9.81 -12.12 -1.98
C GLY A 30 -9.12 -13.13 -2.89
N ARG A 31 -9.93 -13.96 -3.54
CA ARG A 31 -9.51 -14.99 -4.50
C ARG A 31 -8.84 -14.37 -5.73
N PHE A 32 -7.74 -14.98 -6.19
CA PHE A 32 -7.07 -14.76 -7.48
C PHE A 32 -7.07 -16.09 -8.24
N ASP A 33 -7.48 -16.13 -9.52
CA ASP A 33 -7.60 -17.37 -10.30
C ASP A 33 -7.23 -17.16 -11.79
N LEU A 34 -6.21 -17.87 -12.25
CA LEU A 34 -5.67 -17.77 -13.61
C LEU A 34 -6.68 -18.08 -14.73
N ASN A 35 -7.75 -18.81 -14.40
CA ASN A 35 -8.74 -19.27 -15.36
C ASN A 35 -9.88 -18.28 -15.55
N VAL A 36 -9.91 -17.22 -14.74
CA VAL A 36 -11.00 -16.25 -14.71
C VAL A 36 -10.44 -14.87 -15.02
N ASN A 37 -11.06 -14.18 -15.97
CA ASN A 37 -10.85 -12.75 -16.06
C ASN A 37 -11.51 -12.10 -14.85
N GLU A 38 -10.70 -11.70 -13.89
CA GLU A 38 -11.20 -11.14 -12.65
C GLU A 38 -11.72 -9.73 -12.92
N ASP A 39 -13.00 -9.49 -12.67
CA ASP A 39 -13.56 -8.14 -12.75
C ASP A 39 -13.07 -7.29 -11.58
N GLY A 40 -13.11 -5.97 -11.78
CA GLY A 40 -12.82 -5.02 -10.71
C GLY A 40 -13.75 -5.24 -9.50
N ARG A 41 -13.19 -5.29 -8.30
CA ARG A 41 -13.93 -5.56 -7.06
C ARG A 41 -13.54 -4.61 -5.95
N THR A 42 -14.43 -4.50 -4.96
CA THR A 42 -14.20 -3.72 -3.73
C THR A 42 -14.45 -4.59 -2.52
N GLY A 43 -13.87 -4.19 -1.38
CA GLY A 43 -14.12 -4.84 -0.11
C GLY A 43 -13.78 -3.94 1.06
N ALA A 44 -14.12 -4.41 2.27
CA ALA A 44 -13.83 -3.70 3.50
C ALA A 44 -13.51 -4.68 4.63
N ALA A 45 -12.52 -4.34 5.45
CA ALA A 45 -12.13 -5.11 6.63
C ALA A 45 -11.54 -4.16 7.68
N HIS A 46 -11.93 -4.35 8.95
CA HIS A 46 -11.40 -3.57 10.07
C HIS A 46 -11.51 -2.02 9.90
N GLY A 47 -12.56 -1.55 9.24
CA GLY A 47 -12.78 -0.13 8.94
C GLY A 47 -11.92 0.43 7.78
N MET A 48 -11.06 -0.40 7.19
CA MET A 48 -10.33 -0.10 5.96
C MET A 48 -11.13 -0.57 4.76
N THR A 49 -10.98 0.11 3.62
CA THR A 49 -11.59 -0.32 2.36
C THR A 49 -10.51 -0.61 1.34
N PHE A 50 -10.83 -1.45 0.36
CA PHE A 50 -9.96 -1.68 -0.78
C PHE A 50 -10.76 -1.74 -2.08
N ARG A 51 -10.07 -1.41 -3.18
CA ARG A 51 -10.52 -1.55 -4.56
C ARG A 51 -9.43 -2.24 -5.35
N ILE A 52 -9.82 -3.18 -6.19
CA ILE A 52 -8.97 -3.91 -7.12
C ILE A 52 -9.52 -3.64 -8.51
N ASP A 53 -8.62 -3.20 -9.39
CA ASP A 53 -8.87 -2.97 -10.81
C ASP A 53 -7.96 -3.88 -11.61
N SER A 54 -8.52 -4.78 -12.41
CA SER A 54 -7.71 -5.58 -13.34
C SER A 54 -7.14 -4.67 -14.41
N LYS A 55 -5.80 -4.59 -14.48
CA LYS A 55 -5.11 -3.78 -15.49
C LYS A 55 -5.15 -4.43 -16.86
N THR A 56 -5.15 -5.76 -16.90
CA THR A 56 -5.11 -6.56 -18.13
C THR A 56 -5.86 -7.87 -17.97
N ALA A 57 -6.42 -8.37 -19.06
CA ALA A 57 -6.81 -9.79 -19.15
C ALA A 57 -5.56 -10.70 -19.04
N PRO A 58 -5.73 -11.99 -18.69
CA PRO A 58 -4.63 -12.93 -18.58
C PRO A 58 -3.77 -12.97 -19.85
N ARG A 59 -2.46 -12.78 -19.72
CA ARG A 59 -1.49 -12.82 -20.84
C ARG A 59 -0.09 -13.14 -20.37
N HIS A 60 0.78 -13.60 -21.27
CA HIS A 60 2.20 -13.72 -20.96
C HIS A 60 2.81 -12.34 -20.76
N ILE A 61 3.26 -12.03 -19.54
CA ILE A 61 3.96 -10.76 -19.23
C ILE A 61 5.46 -10.94 -18.97
N GLY A 62 5.99 -12.12 -19.27
CA GLY A 62 7.43 -12.39 -19.33
C GLY A 62 7.98 -13.31 -18.24
N PHE A 63 7.12 -13.98 -17.46
CA PHE A 63 7.54 -14.93 -16.43
C PHE A 63 7.77 -16.35 -17.00
N ASN A 64 6.85 -16.86 -17.82
CA ASN A 64 7.09 -18.01 -18.71
C ASN A 64 6.05 -18.08 -19.86
N ASP A 65 6.24 -19.06 -20.75
CA ASP A 65 5.35 -19.33 -21.90
C ASP A 65 4.24 -20.34 -21.58
N ARG A 66 4.21 -20.90 -20.36
CA ARG A 66 3.26 -21.94 -19.95
C ARG A 66 1.96 -21.35 -19.39
N TRP A 67 2.08 -20.28 -18.61
CA TRP A 67 0.97 -19.68 -17.89
C TRP A 67 0.73 -18.25 -18.32
N ARG A 68 -0.52 -17.79 -18.14
CA ARG A 68 -0.92 -16.41 -18.44
C ARG A 68 -1.08 -15.68 -17.12
N ASP A 69 -0.33 -14.62 -16.97
CA ASP A 69 -0.27 -13.82 -15.76
C ASP A 69 -1.26 -12.65 -15.81
N GLN A 70 -1.53 -12.08 -14.64
CA GLN A 70 -2.40 -10.92 -14.48
C GLN A 70 -1.76 -9.86 -13.60
N ILE A 71 -2.10 -8.60 -13.88
CA ILE A 71 -1.71 -7.46 -13.05
C ILE A 71 -2.98 -6.79 -12.52
N HIS A 72 -3.00 -6.64 -11.20
CA HIS A 72 -4.10 -6.07 -10.44
C HIS A 72 -3.66 -4.75 -9.82
N CYS A 73 -4.34 -3.66 -10.15
CA CYS A 73 -4.11 -2.37 -9.52
C CYS A 73 -4.95 -2.26 -8.25
N ILE A 74 -4.30 -2.13 -7.10
CA ILE A 74 -4.95 -2.18 -5.80
C ILE A 74 -4.81 -0.84 -5.08
N THR A 75 -5.93 -0.34 -4.58
CA THR A 75 -5.99 0.82 -3.68
C THR A 75 -6.57 0.39 -2.35
N VAL A 76 -5.84 0.65 -1.26
CA VAL A 76 -6.29 0.45 0.11
C VAL A 76 -6.42 1.83 0.76
N THR A 77 -7.58 2.09 1.36
CA THR A 77 -7.86 3.30 2.14
C THR A 77 -7.82 2.95 3.62
N ILE A 78 -6.90 3.59 4.35
CA ILE A 78 -6.66 3.38 5.77
C ILE A 78 -7.25 4.58 6.52
N PRO A 79 -8.12 4.39 7.53
CA PRO A 79 -8.69 5.51 8.26
C PRO A 79 -7.67 6.13 9.24
N PRO A 80 -7.82 7.42 9.59
CA PRO A 80 -6.89 8.14 10.47
C PRO A 80 -6.61 7.50 11.83
N SER A 81 -7.51 6.65 12.33
CA SER A 81 -7.33 5.94 13.60
C SER A 81 -6.11 5.02 13.62
N TYR A 82 -5.63 4.54 12.47
CA TYR A 82 -4.44 3.67 12.38
C TYR A 82 -3.12 4.43 12.41
N TYR A 83 -3.13 5.75 12.23
CA TYR A 83 -1.91 6.57 12.21
C TYR A 83 -2.07 7.84 13.05
N ALA A 84 -2.88 7.76 14.10
CA ALA A 84 -3.12 8.88 15.00
C ALA A 84 -1.85 9.35 15.74
N ASP A 85 -0.87 8.47 15.92
CA ASP A 85 0.45 8.80 16.49
C ASP A 85 1.49 9.19 15.42
N GLY A 86 1.06 9.36 14.18
CA GLY A 86 1.90 9.69 13.04
C GLY A 86 2.65 8.52 12.42
N ARG A 87 2.40 7.27 12.86
CA ARG A 87 3.03 6.07 12.31
C ARG A 87 1.99 5.05 11.87
N VAL A 88 2.31 4.29 10.83
CA VAL A 88 1.53 3.12 10.41
C VAL A 88 2.48 2.06 9.90
N LYS A 89 2.25 0.80 10.30
CA LYS A 89 2.99 -0.33 9.76
C LYS A 89 2.16 -1.04 8.70
N ILE A 90 2.69 -1.10 7.48
CA ILE A 90 2.08 -1.80 6.36
C ILE A 90 2.99 -2.96 5.96
N MET A 91 2.41 -4.14 5.79
CA MET A 91 3.09 -5.34 5.29
C MET A 91 2.29 -5.93 4.14
N PHE A 92 3.00 -6.39 3.12
CA PHE A 92 2.44 -7.14 2.00
C PHE A 92 2.78 -8.60 2.19
N GLN A 93 1.80 -9.48 1.99
CA GLN A 93 1.99 -10.91 2.17
C GLN A 93 1.31 -11.67 1.03
N VAL A 94 2.07 -12.59 0.44
CA VAL A 94 1.59 -13.63 -0.48
C VAL A 94 1.79 -14.97 0.19
N ARG A 95 0.82 -15.85 0.01
CA ARG A 95 0.98 -17.28 0.25
C ARG A 95 0.50 -18.00 -1.00
N VAL A 96 1.29 -18.98 -1.40
CA VAL A 96 1.02 -19.91 -2.49
C VAL A 96 1.06 -21.33 -1.90
N ASN A 97 0.30 -22.23 -2.49
CA ASN A 97 0.13 -23.59 -2.03
C ASN A 97 1.22 -24.51 -2.57
N GLU A 98 1.82 -24.13 -3.70
CA GLU A 98 3.02 -24.72 -4.26
C GLU A 98 4.23 -23.81 -3.99
N HIS A 99 5.32 -24.41 -3.48
CA HIS A 99 6.52 -23.68 -3.10
C HIS A 99 7.57 -23.59 -4.22
N ASP A 100 7.26 -24.16 -5.38
CA ASP A 100 8.11 -24.01 -6.56
C ASP A 100 7.85 -22.65 -7.20
N ILE A 101 8.88 -21.81 -7.18
CA ILE A 101 8.81 -20.44 -7.71
C ILE A 101 8.51 -20.42 -9.21
N ASP A 102 8.84 -21.50 -9.92
CA ASP A 102 8.59 -21.65 -11.36
C ASP A 102 7.15 -22.10 -11.66
N ASN A 103 6.34 -22.39 -10.64
CA ASN A 103 4.96 -22.83 -10.82
C ASN A 103 3.91 -21.91 -10.20
N GLU A 104 4.20 -21.23 -9.08
CA GLU A 104 3.28 -20.25 -8.51
C GLU A 104 4.03 -19.18 -7.71
N SER A 105 3.82 -17.90 -8.06
CA SER A 105 4.44 -16.80 -7.33
C SER A 105 3.60 -15.51 -7.37
N GLY A 106 3.94 -14.54 -6.53
CA GLY A 106 3.23 -13.27 -6.49
C GLY A 106 4.17 -12.10 -6.20
N GLY A 107 3.92 -10.97 -6.85
CA GLY A 107 4.78 -9.78 -6.77
C GLY A 107 3.99 -8.53 -6.41
N PHE A 108 4.66 -7.58 -5.75
CA PHE A 108 4.11 -6.24 -5.51
C PHE A 108 5.02 -5.19 -6.12
N ASP A 109 4.46 -4.25 -6.87
CA ASP A 109 5.21 -3.16 -7.51
C ASP A 109 4.43 -1.83 -7.44
N ASN A 110 5.06 -0.73 -7.87
CA ASN A 110 4.44 0.58 -8.03
C ASN A 110 3.76 1.08 -6.74
N ILE A 111 4.37 0.77 -5.60
CA ILE A 111 3.85 1.14 -4.28
C ILE A 111 3.90 2.66 -4.12
N LYS A 112 2.73 3.28 -4.02
CA LYS A 112 2.52 4.69 -3.75
C LYS A 112 1.68 4.85 -2.49
N ILE A 113 2.27 5.48 -1.47
CA ILE A 113 1.59 5.89 -0.24
C ILE A 113 1.27 7.38 -0.36
N THR A 114 0.06 7.77 0.01
CA THR A 114 -0.39 9.17 0.00
C THR A 114 -1.12 9.42 1.31
N ALA A 115 -0.66 10.43 2.04
CA ALA A 115 -1.33 10.93 3.23
C ALA A 115 -1.93 12.28 2.88
N GLU A 116 -3.23 12.42 3.15
CA GLU A 116 -3.95 13.67 2.96
C GLU A 116 -4.19 14.31 4.32
N PHE A 117 -3.99 15.62 4.41
CA PHE A 117 -4.17 16.41 5.62
C PHE A 117 -5.14 17.55 5.30
N ASP A 118 -6.10 17.81 6.18
CA ASP A 118 -6.93 19.00 6.07
C ASP A 118 -6.15 20.23 6.53
N CYS A 119 -5.59 20.99 5.58
CA CYS A 119 -4.84 22.22 5.86
C CYS A 119 -5.68 23.29 6.59
N ARG A 120 -7.03 23.23 6.53
CA ARG A 120 -7.89 24.18 7.25
C ARG A 120 -7.90 23.93 8.76
N ARG A 121 -7.54 22.72 9.18
CA ARG A 121 -7.47 22.37 10.61
C ARG A 121 -6.20 22.90 11.29
N LEU A 122 -5.12 23.10 10.54
CA LEU A 122 -3.88 23.71 11.05
C LEU A 122 -4.02 25.23 11.24
N LEU A 123 -4.73 25.91 10.34
CA LEU A 123 -4.96 27.37 10.44
C LEU A 123 -5.90 27.77 11.58
N ASN A 124 -6.68 26.84 12.12
CA ASN A 124 -7.65 27.08 13.18
C ASN A 124 -7.25 26.44 14.53
N ALA A 125 -6.05 25.85 14.64
CA ALA A 125 -5.54 25.40 15.91
C ALA A 125 -5.18 26.63 16.78
N PRO A 126 -5.67 26.74 18.03
CA PRO A 126 -5.29 27.83 18.93
C PRO A 126 -3.86 27.56 19.41
N GLY A 127 -2.89 28.00 18.62
CA GLY A 127 -1.46 27.90 18.84
C GLY A 127 -0.77 28.52 17.65
N GLU A 128 -0.05 29.61 17.89
CA GLU A 128 0.53 30.51 16.89
C GLU A 128 1.13 29.76 15.70
N ALA A 129 0.62 30.06 14.50
CA ALA A 129 1.22 29.58 13.27
C ALA A 129 2.60 30.24 13.13
N GLU A 130 3.66 29.49 13.40
CA GLU A 130 5.01 29.86 13.02
C GLU A 130 5.11 29.74 11.49
N VAL A 131 5.13 30.89 10.81
CA VAL A 131 5.37 30.96 9.38
C VAL A 131 6.84 30.65 9.15
N VAL A 132 7.15 29.44 8.70
CA VAL A 132 8.50 29.09 8.23
C VAL A 132 8.59 29.51 6.77
N GLU A 133 9.22 30.65 6.51
CA GLU A 133 9.61 31.05 5.15
C GLU A 133 10.75 30.15 4.67
N LEU A 134 10.49 29.34 3.64
CA LEU A 134 11.53 28.62 2.91
C LEU A 134 12.19 29.61 1.95
N THR A 135 13.45 29.96 2.24
CA THR A 135 14.29 30.67 1.28
C THR A 135 14.94 29.64 0.38
N ASP A 136 14.71 29.76 -0.93
CA ASP A 136 15.43 28.98 -1.94
C ASP A 136 16.91 29.38 -1.87
N GLY A 137 17.70 28.51 -1.26
CA GLY A 137 19.14 28.66 -1.12
C GLY A 137 19.79 27.36 -1.56
N GLU A 138 20.49 27.45 -2.68
CA GLU A 138 21.26 26.43 -3.35
C GLU A 138 22.31 25.78 -2.44
N ASP A 139 22.83 24.65 -2.96
CA ASP A 139 24.01 23.90 -2.55
C ASP A 139 23.87 22.76 -1.55
N MET A 140 24.22 21.59 -2.10
CA MET A 140 24.46 20.32 -1.47
C MET A 140 25.51 20.45 -0.36
N GLU A 141 25.19 19.99 0.85
CA GLU A 141 26.10 19.16 1.66
C GLU A 141 25.33 18.46 2.79
N GLU A 142 25.64 17.18 2.95
CA GLU A 142 25.02 16.22 3.87
C GLU A 142 25.30 16.60 5.33
N THR A 143 24.28 17.02 6.08
CA THR A 143 24.28 16.94 7.56
C THR A 143 22.86 16.64 8.06
N GLU A 144 22.73 15.62 8.91
CA GLU A 144 21.51 15.35 9.68
C GLU A 144 21.09 16.60 10.47
N LYS A 145 20.02 17.28 10.04
CA LYS A 145 19.34 18.26 10.90
C LYS A 145 18.32 17.54 11.78
N VAL A 146 18.80 17.04 12.92
CA VAL A 146 17.92 16.77 14.06
C VAL A 146 17.57 18.10 14.70
N VAL A 147 16.34 18.59 14.49
CA VAL A 147 15.83 19.80 15.17
C VAL A 147 15.20 19.37 16.50
N PRO A 148 15.71 19.82 17.66
CA PRO A 148 15.16 19.43 18.94
C PRO A 148 13.87 20.23 19.23
N VAL A 149 12.77 19.52 19.50
CA VAL A 149 11.57 20.15 20.06
C VAL A 149 11.84 20.48 21.53
N ARG A 150 12.30 21.70 21.82
CA ARG A 150 12.34 22.21 23.20
C ARG A 150 10.95 22.62 23.63
N ARG A 151 10.37 21.81 24.52
CA ARG A 151 9.22 22.15 25.34
C ARG A 151 9.63 23.24 26.35
N MET A 152 9.26 24.50 26.13
CA MET A 152 9.29 25.50 27.20
C MET A 152 7.87 25.69 27.75
N LEU A 153 7.60 25.02 28.88
CA LEU A 153 6.58 25.45 29.82
C LEU A 153 7.19 26.57 30.67
N ARG A 154 6.53 27.73 30.75
CA ARG A 154 6.68 28.65 31.88
C ARG A 154 5.29 29.01 32.39
N GLY A 155 5.04 28.64 33.64
CA GLY A 155 4.01 29.24 34.48
C GLY A 155 4.56 30.44 35.24
#